data_AF-A0A7W8VKJ3-F1
#
_entry.id   AF-A0A7W8VKJ3-F1
#
_cell.length_a   1.000
_cell.length_b   1.000
_cell.length_c   1.000
_cell.angle_alpha   90.00
_cell.angle_beta   90.00
_cell.angle_gamma   90.00
#
_symmetry.space_group_name_H-M   'P 1'
#
loop_
_entity.id
_entity.type
_entity.pdbx_description
1 polymer ?
#
loop_
_entity_poly.entity_id
_entity_poly.type
_entity_poly.pdbx_seq_one_letter_code
_entity_poly.pdbx_strand_id
1 'polypeptide(L)'
;MVSRRNFIRAAGLLAASPAISRLGYAAKPLLPAIAAGKHKILTCNIRVDLPEDEQAGFGWNGRKEICAAIMLQQKPDIICMQEVLRNQNEDLKKVLKGYFSFGFEGPEMDAFTTGYHGIAKNPIFFSEKRYELLSAGGYWLSETPLMAGSLSWDSARARNANWVRLKDRQSGKDFRVVNLHLDHKSQPAREKQMEMVLADAAQYPRDYPQLLAGDFNASAENKVYELVISAKWKDTYTTLHGEAEPGYPVHQFQGENYAKKGKKIDFIFCKGEVTAQSAGILKDNVKGKYPSDHYFVSAEVMI
;
A
#
# COMPACT_ATOMS: atom_id res chain seq x y z
N MET A 1 2.08 16.97 67.14
CA MET A 1 2.27 15.50 67.08
C MET A 1 3.19 15.17 65.93
N VAL A 2 3.99 14.13 66.11
CA VAL A 2 5.35 13.93 65.59
C VAL A 2 5.39 13.39 64.16
N SER A 3 6.31 13.92 63.32
CA SER A 3 6.75 13.35 62.04
C SER A 3 7.86 12.32 62.27
N ARG A 4 7.96 11.26 61.45
CA ARG A 4 9.11 10.33 61.49
C ARG A 4 9.54 9.82 60.11
N ARG A 5 10.54 10.52 59.58
CA ARG A 5 11.67 9.96 58.84
C ARG A 5 12.46 8.97 59.72
N ASN A 6 13.16 8.06 59.03
CA ASN A 6 14.35 7.31 59.46
C ASN A 6 14.15 6.16 60.47
N PHE A 7 14.38 4.94 59.99
CA PHE A 7 15.12 3.94 60.76
C PHE A 7 16.19 3.32 59.87
N ILE A 8 17.44 3.51 60.27
CA ILE A 8 18.68 3.15 59.58
C ILE A 8 19.31 1.96 60.32
N ARG A 9 19.87 1.03 59.54
CA ARG A 9 20.97 0.06 59.83
C ARG A 9 20.76 -1.01 60.92
N ALA A 10 21.10 -2.26 60.60
CA ALA A 10 22.47 -2.77 60.77
C ALA A 10 22.65 -4.23 60.29
N ALA A 11 23.87 -4.49 59.77
CA ALA A 11 24.63 -5.74 59.64
C ALA A 11 23.99 -6.96 58.92
N GLY A 12 24.67 -7.71 58.06
CA GLY A 12 26.09 -7.83 57.73
C GLY A 12 26.25 -9.02 56.77
N LEU A 13 27.34 -9.02 56.00
CA LEU A 13 27.64 -9.95 54.91
C LEU A 13 27.63 -11.44 55.31
N LEU A 14 27.15 -12.28 54.41
CA LEU A 14 27.82 -13.54 54.07
C LEU A 14 27.53 -13.90 52.61
N ALA A 15 28.63 -13.99 51.85
CA ALA A 15 28.65 -14.33 50.45
C ALA A 15 28.25 -15.80 50.23
N ALA A 16 27.40 -16.04 49.24
CA ALA A 16 27.28 -17.32 48.57
C ALA A 16 27.00 -17.06 47.09
N SER A 17 28.05 -17.12 46.28
CA SER A 17 27.94 -17.12 44.82
C SER A 17 27.22 -18.40 44.36
N PRO A 18 26.12 -18.34 43.61
CA PRO A 18 25.72 -19.47 42.81
C PRO A 18 26.58 -19.46 41.54
N ALA A 19 27.40 -20.50 41.39
CA ALA A 19 28.06 -20.82 40.14
C ALA A 19 26.98 -21.10 39.08
N ILE A 20 26.58 -20.07 38.33
CA ILE A 20 25.74 -20.24 37.14
C ILE A 20 26.68 -20.71 36.03
N SER A 21 26.61 -22.01 35.76
CA SER A 21 27.16 -22.67 34.59
C SER A 21 26.90 -21.84 33.33
N ARG A 22 27.97 -21.37 32.68
CA ARG A 22 27.91 -20.85 31.31
C ARG A 22 27.55 -22.00 30.37
N LEU A 23 26.25 -22.22 30.18
CA LEU A 23 25.76 -22.91 28.99
C LEU A 23 26.08 -22.02 27.80
N GLY A 24 27.15 -22.38 27.08
CA GLY A 24 27.48 -21.77 25.80
C GLY A 24 26.34 -22.01 24.83
N TYR A 25 25.45 -21.04 24.69
CA TYR A 25 24.63 -20.93 23.50
C TYR A 25 25.58 -20.62 22.35
N ALA A 26 25.91 -21.65 21.57
CA ALA A 26 26.49 -21.45 20.25
C ALA A 26 25.53 -20.54 19.49
N ALA A 27 25.96 -19.30 19.24
CA ALA A 27 25.23 -18.38 18.39
C ALA A 27 25.08 -19.06 17.02
N LYS A 28 23.84 -19.27 16.58
CA LYS A 28 23.57 -19.63 15.19
C LYS A 28 24.26 -18.59 14.30
N PRO A 29 24.90 -19.00 13.19
CA PRO A 29 25.47 -18.04 12.26
C PRO A 29 24.37 -17.04 11.89
N LEU A 30 24.65 -15.74 12.05
CA LEU A 30 23.79 -14.71 11.47
C LEU A 30 23.72 -15.03 9.98
N LEU A 31 22.51 -15.33 9.50
CA LEU A 31 22.18 -15.23 8.09
C LEU A 31 22.71 -13.88 7.59
N PRO A 32 23.26 -13.79 6.37
CA PRO A 32 23.72 -12.51 5.84
C PRO A 32 22.59 -11.50 6.03
N ALA A 33 22.91 -10.37 6.65
CA ALA A 33 21.96 -9.31 6.90
C ALA A 33 21.27 -8.99 5.57
N ILE A 34 19.99 -9.36 5.45
CA ILE A 34 19.12 -8.76 4.45
C ILE A 34 19.34 -7.27 4.62
N ALA A 35 19.71 -6.56 3.56
CA ALA A 35 20.11 -5.16 3.62
C ALA A 35 19.09 -4.39 4.49
N ALA A 36 19.49 -4.06 5.71
CA ALA A 36 18.59 -3.52 6.72
C ALA A 36 17.97 -2.24 6.15
N GLY A 37 16.64 -2.18 6.09
CA GLY A 37 15.90 -1.03 5.57
C GLY A 37 15.45 -1.09 4.12
N LYS A 38 15.69 -2.15 3.33
CA LYS A 38 15.11 -2.25 1.96
C LYS A 38 13.68 -2.81 1.97
N HIS A 39 12.70 -2.09 1.46
CA HIS A 39 11.29 -2.49 1.38
C HIS A 39 10.82 -2.59 -0.08
N LYS A 40 10.28 -3.74 -0.49
CA LYS A 40 9.63 -3.94 -1.79
C LYS A 40 8.14 -3.64 -1.67
N ILE A 41 7.67 -2.66 -2.43
CA ILE A 41 6.26 -2.27 -2.50
C ILE A 41 5.73 -2.44 -3.91
N LEU A 42 4.50 -2.93 -4.03
CA LEU A 42 3.74 -2.96 -5.27
C LEU A 42 2.49 -2.09 -5.16
N THR A 43 2.08 -1.49 -6.27
CA THR A 43 0.71 -1.02 -6.46
C THR A 43 0.07 -1.74 -7.64
N CYS A 44 -1.13 -2.26 -7.42
CA CYS A 44 -1.80 -3.18 -8.31
C CYS A 44 -3.30 -2.85 -8.39
N ASN A 45 -3.73 -2.12 -9.41
CA ASN A 45 -5.15 -2.12 -9.77
C ASN A 45 -5.45 -3.51 -10.37
N ILE A 46 -6.24 -4.33 -9.67
CA ILE A 46 -6.48 -5.73 -10.04
C ILE A 46 -7.68 -5.92 -10.96
N ARG A 47 -8.33 -4.81 -11.35
CA ARG A 47 -9.61 -4.76 -12.05
C ARG A 47 -10.74 -5.41 -11.27
N VAL A 48 -11.82 -4.66 -11.08
CA VAL A 48 -13.03 -5.14 -10.42
C VAL A 48 -13.61 -6.40 -11.10
N ASP A 49 -14.16 -7.31 -10.31
CA ASP A 49 -14.83 -8.52 -10.82
C ASP A 49 -16.19 -8.15 -11.44
N LEU A 50 -16.24 -8.06 -12.76
CA LEU A 50 -17.40 -7.64 -13.54
C LEU A 50 -17.97 -8.78 -14.41
N PRO A 51 -19.31 -8.91 -14.49
CA PRO A 51 -19.94 -9.84 -15.42
C PRO A 51 -19.56 -9.60 -16.89
N GLU A 52 -19.34 -8.34 -17.29
CA GLU A 52 -18.95 -7.98 -18.65
C GLU A 52 -17.53 -8.48 -18.98
N ASP A 53 -16.61 -8.39 -18.03
CA ASP A 53 -15.24 -8.91 -18.21
C ASP A 53 -15.25 -10.45 -18.27
N GLU A 54 -16.11 -11.12 -17.49
CA GLU A 54 -16.31 -12.58 -17.59
C GLU A 54 -16.82 -12.98 -18.99
N GLN A 55 -17.82 -12.27 -19.52
CA GLN A 55 -18.32 -12.51 -20.89
C GLN A 55 -17.25 -12.28 -21.97
N ALA A 56 -16.34 -11.34 -21.75
CA ALA A 56 -15.21 -11.06 -22.64
C ALA A 56 -14.03 -12.03 -22.47
N GLY A 57 -14.09 -12.98 -21.53
CA GLY A 57 -13.02 -13.95 -21.25
C GLY A 57 -11.91 -13.44 -20.33
N PHE A 58 -12.13 -12.30 -19.66
CA PHE A 58 -11.22 -11.65 -18.72
C PHE A 58 -11.77 -11.60 -17.29
N GLY A 59 -12.73 -12.47 -16.95
CA GLY A 59 -13.32 -12.49 -15.62
C GLY A 59 -12.34 -12.84 -14.50
N TRP A 60 -12.66 -12.44 -13.27
CA TRP A 60 -11.77 -12.60 -12.11
C TRP A 60 -11.36 -14.05 -11.88
N ASN A 61 -12.27 -15.01 -12.07
CA ASN A 61 -11.97 -16.43 -11.90
C ASN A 61 -10.84 -16.93 -12.82
N GLY A 62 -10.75 -16.38 -14.03
CA GLY A 62 -9.67 -16.69 -14.97
C GLY A 62 -8.35 -15.97 -14.69
N ARG A 63 -8.36 -14.91 -13.85
CA ARG A 63 -7.20 -14.05 -13.60
C ARG A 63 -6.61 -14.15 -12.19
N LYS A 64 -7.37 -14.56 -11.18
CA LYS A 64 -6.96 -14.51 -9.77
C LYS A 64 -5.64 -15.20 -9.47
N GLU A 65 -5.40 -16.37 -10.06
CA GLU A 65 -4.14 -17.11 -9.90
C GLU A 65 -2.96 -16.42 -10.60
N ILE A 66 -3.18 -15.86 -11.78
CA ILE A 66 -2.19 -15.08 -12.54
C ILE A 66 -1.81 -13.83 -11.75
N CYS A 67 -2.81 -13.13 -11.22
CA CYS A 67 -2.66 -11.95 -10.38
C CYS A 67 -1.78 -12.23 -9.16
N ALA A 68 -2.14 -13.26 -8.38
CA ALA A 68 -1.37 -13.65 -7.21
C ALA A 68 0.05 -14.15 -7.56
N ALA A 69 0.21 -14.92 -8.64
CA ALA A 69 1.51 -15.43 -9.07
C ALA A 69 2.48 -14.30 -9.43
N ILE A 70 2.03 -13.33 -10.24
CA ILE A 70 2.84 -12.18 -10.63
C ILE A 70 3.24 -11.35 -9.41
N MET A 71 2.31 -11.10 -8.47
CA MET A 71 2.62 -10.40 -7.22
C MET A 71 3.67 -11.16 -6.40
N LEU A 72 3.48 -12.46 -6.16
CA LEU A 72 4.37 -13.27 -5.33
C LEU A 72 5.76 -13.46 -5.94
N GLN A 73 5.87 -13.47 -7.27
CA GLN A 73 7.16 -13.54 -7.97
C GLN A 73 8.06 -12.34 -7.65
N GLN A 74 7.47 -11.18 -7.35
CA GLN A 74 8.21 -9.98 -6.96
C GLN A 74 8.71 -10.01 -5.51
N LYS A 75 8.31 -11.02 -4.72
CA LYS A 75 8.61 -11.15 -3.28
C LYS A 75 8.35 -9.83 -2.51
N PRO A 76 7.15 -9.24 -2.64
CA PRO A 76 6.87 -7.95 -2.06
C PRO A 76 6.85 -8.02 -0.53
N ASP A 77 7.10 -6.90 0.12
CA ASP A 77 6.82 -6.77 1.54
C ASP A 77 5.43 -6.15 1.76
N ILE A 78 5.01 -5.27 0.86
CA ILE A 78 3.76 -4.52 0.88
C ILE A 78 3.13 -4.54 -0.52
N ILE A 79 1.82 -4.74 -0.60
CA ILE A 79 1.02 -4.70 -1.83
C ILE A 79 -0.17 -3.78 -1.58
N CYS A 80 -0.20 -2.65 -2.29
CA CYS A 80 -1.34 -1.74 -2.33
C CYS A 80 -2.22 -2.14 -3.51
N MET A 81 -3.47 -2.53 -3.26
CA MET A 81 -4.37 -2.97 -4.32
C MET A 81 -5.51 -1.98 -4.53
N GLN A 82 -5.98 -1.85 -5.76
CA GLN A 82 -7.17 -1.05 -6.10
C GLN A 82 -8.19 -1.93 -6.82
N GLU A 83 -9.44 -1.47 -6.81
CA GLU A 83 -10.58 -2.18 -7.42
C GLU A 83 -10.90 -3.55 -6.80
N VAL A 84 -10.72 -3.71 -5.49
CA VAL A 84 -10.92 -5.00 -4.83
C VAL A 84 -12.34 -5.13 -4.26
N LEU A 85 -13.17 -5.99 -4.84
CA LEU A 85 -14.43 -6.41 -4.23
C LEU A 85 -14.21 -7.45 -3.11
N ARG A 86 -15.25 -7.68 -2.31
CA ARG A 86 -15.17 -8.58 -1.14
C ARG A 86 -14.72 -10.00 -1.52
N ASN A 87 -15.31 -10.57 -2.56
CA ASN A 87 -14.94 -11.89 -3.07
C ASN A 87 -13.49 -11.94 -3.56
N GLN A 88 -13.01 -10.90 -4.26
CA GLN A 88 -11.62 -10.81 -4.70
C GLN A 88 -10.66 -10.74 -3.50
N ASN A 89 -11.00 -9.96 -2.47
CA ASN A 89 -10.21 -9.89 -1.23
C ASN A 89 -10.15 -11.24 -0.50
N GLU A 90 -11.29 -11.94 -0.41
CA GLU A 90 -11.38 -13.28 0.20
C GLU A 90 -10.53 -14.31 -0.58
N ASP A 91 -10.54 -14.26 -1.91
CA ASP A 91 -9.69 -15.10 -2.74
C ASP A 91 -8.19 -14.80 -2.56
N LEU A 92 -7.82 -13.51 -2.53
CA LEU A 92 -6.42 -13.10 -2.35
C LEU A 92 -5.89 -13.48 -0.95
N LYS A 93 -6.70 -13.38 0.11
CA LYS A 93 -6.36 -13.86 1.47
C LYS A 93 -6.13 -15.38 1.52
N LYS A 94 -6.69 -16.16 0.59
CA LYS A 94 -6.40 -17.60 0.50
C LYS A 94 -5.02 -17.86 -0.07
N VAL A 95 -4.55 -17.04 -1.01
CA VAL A 95 -3.27 -17.25 -1.72
C VAL A 95 -2.10 -16.54 -1.04
N LEU A 96 -2.29 -15.31 -0.57
CA LEU A 96 -1.27 -14.48 0.07
C LEU A 96 -1.09 -14.82 1.55
N LYS A 97 -0.79 -16.10 1.85
CA LYS A 97 -0.55 -16.55 3.23
C LYS A 97 0.69 -15.87 3.82
N GLY A 98 0.58 -15.43 5.08
CA GLY A 98 1.62 -14.66 5.78
C GLY A 98 1.60 -13.16 5.51
N TYR A 99 0.59 -12.66 4.81
CA TYR A 99 0.27 -11.24 4.71
C TYR A 99 -1.00 -10.94 5.51
N PHE A 100 -0.96 -9.83 6.25
CA PHE A 100 -2.16 -9.22 6.81
C PHE A 100 -2.76 -8.30 5.76
N SER A 101 -4.08 -8.31 5.62
CA SER A 101 -4.82 -7.42 4.73
C SER A 101 -5.59 -6.41 5.56
N PHE A 102 -5.32 -5.13 5.35
CA PHE A 102 -6.03 -4.04 5.99
C PHE A 102 -6.82 -3.22 4.95
N GLY A 103 -8.08 -2.93 5.24
CA GLY A 103 -8.94 -2.08 4.44
C GLY A 103 -10.37 -2.12 4.97
N PHE A 104 -11.26 -1.33 4.36
CA PHE A 104 -12.68 -1.34 4.74
C PHE A 104 -13.33 -2.71 4.45
N GLU A 105 -13.67 -3.45 5.50
CA GLU A 105 -14.38 -4.75 5.44
C GLU A 105 -15.90 -4.61 5.65
N GLY A 106 -16.39 -3.39 5.84
CA GLY A 106 -17.80 -3.12 6.15
C GLY A 106 -18.76 -3.60 5.05
N PRO A 107 -20.08 -3.49 5.31
CA PRO A 107 -21.10 -3.94 4.36
C PRO A 107 -20.96 -3.22 3.02
N GLU A 108 -21.62 -3.75 2.00
CA GLU A 108 -21.75 -3.02 0.74
C GLU A 108 -22.62 -1.78 0.95
N MET A 109 -22.12 -0.63 0.51
CA MET A 109 -22.71 0.69 0.80
C MET A 109 -22.77 1.57 -0.46
N ASP A 110 -22.70 0.96 -1.66
CA ASP A 110 -22.80 1.68 -2.91
C ASP A 110 -24.15 2.42 -2.99
N ALA A 111 -24.09 3.73 -3.24
CA ALA A 111 -25.28 4.53 -3.52
C ALA A 111 -25.95 4.12 -4.84
N PHE A 112 -25.19 3.49 -5.74
CA PHE A 112 -25.69 2.94 -7.00
C PHE A 112 -25.95 1.44 -6.84
N THR A 113 -27.21 1.01 -6.91
CA THR A 113 -27.61 -0.39 -6.72
C THR A 113 -27.93 -1.13 -8.02
N THR A 114 -27.77 -0.48 -9.17
CA THR A 114 -28.09 -1.03 -10.50
C THR A 114 -26.92 -0.83 -11.47
N GLY A 115 -26.73 -1.75 -12.41
CA GLY A 115 -25.60 -1.73 -13.34
C GLY A 115 -24.29 -2.10 -12.63
N TYR A 116 -23.19 -1.40 -12.93
CA TYR A 116 -21.98 -1.52 -12.12
C TYR A 116 -22.23 -0.99 -10.71
N HIS A 117 -22.33 -1.91 -9.75
CA HIS A 117 -22.57 -1.65 -8.34
C HIS A 117 -21.59 -2.46 -7.50
N GLY A 118 -21.27 -1.93 -6.32
CA GLY A 118 -20.29 -2.50 -5.43
C GLY A 118 -19.11 -1.56 -5.28
N ILE A 119 -18.87 -1.06 -4.07
CA ILE A 119 -17.74 -0.18 -3.85
C ILE A 119 -16.48 -1.02 -3.81
N ALA A 120 -15.67 -0.92 -4.84
CA ALA A 120 -14.35 -1.53 -4.86
C ALA A 120 -13.45 -0.85 -3.81
N LYS A 121 -12.77 -1.65 -2.98
CA LYS A 121 -11.96 -1.19 -1.87
C LYS A 121 -10.48 -1.17 -2.25
N ASN A 122 -9.68 -0.43 -1.48
CA ASN A 122 -8.25 -0.25 -1.71
C ASN A 122 -7.40 -0.87 -0.59
N PRO A 123 -7.40 -2.21 -0.40
CA PRO A 123 -6.71 -2.84 0.72
C PRO A 123 -5.19 -2.74 0.60
N ILE A 124 -4.52 -2.78 1.75
CA ILE A 124 -3.06 -2.88 1.87
C ILE A 124 -2.74 -4.24 2.46
N PHE A 125 -2.04 -5.07 1.69
CA PHE A 125 -1.46 -6.32 2.18
C PHE A 125 -0.02 -6.08 2.62
N PHE A 126 0.39 -6.58 3.77
CA PHE A 126 1.78 -6.46 4.23
C PHE A 126 2.25 -7.73 4.96
N SER A 127 3.54 -8.05 4.87
CA SER A 127 4.12 -9.25 5.48
C SER A 127 4.05 -9.21 7.00
N GLU A 128 3.34 -10.16 7.62
CA GLU A 128 3.22 -10.29 9.08
C GLU A 128 4.54 -10.68 9.74
N LYS A 129 5.36 -11.44 9.00
CA LYS A 129 6.70 -11.82 9.45
C LYS A 129 7.61 -10.60 9.58
N ARG A 130 7.49 -9.63 8.67
CA ARG A 130 8.37 -8.47 8.61
C ARG A 130 7.88 -7.31 9.47
N TYR A 131 6.57 -7.08 9.51
CA TYR A 131 6.03 -5.88 10.12
C TYR A 131 5.21 -6.16 11.38
N GLU A 132 5.25 -5.19 12.28
CA GLU A 132 4.28 -5.00 13.33
C GLU A 132 3.34 -3.87 12.93
N LEU A 133 2.03 -4.09 13.02
CA LEU A 133 1.04 -3.04 12.79
C LEU A 133 0.95 -2.15 14.02
N LEU A 134 1.35 -0.89 13.89
CA LEU A 134 1.28 0.09 14.99
C LEU A 134 -0.08 0.76 15.07
N SER A 135 -0.62 1.15 13.92
CA SER A 135 -1.96 1.75 13.78
C SER A 135 -2.41 1.67 12.34
N ALA A 136 -3.71 1.79 12.11
CA ALA A 136 -4.30 1.76 10.79
C ALA A 136 -5.60 2.56 10.78
N GLY A 137 -6.02 2.97 9.58
CA GLY A 137 -7.28 3.67 9.40
C GLY A 137 -7.65 3.78 7.93
N GLY A 138 -8.89 4.16 7.68
CA GLY A 138 -9.37 4.46 6.35
C GLY A 138 -10.41 5.57 6.40
N TYR A 139 -10.55 6.28 5.30
CA TYR A 139 -11.54 7.33 5.16
C TYR A 139 -12.06 7.40 3.72
N TRP A 140 -13.28 7.88 3.59
CA TRP A 140 -13.92 8.14 2.31
C TRP A 140 -13.47 9.51 1.79
N LEU A 141 -13.07 9.56 0.52
CA LEU A 141 -12.55 10.75 -0.13
C LEU A 141 -13.74 11.62 -0.58
N SER A 142 -14.35 12.27 0.41
CA SER A 142 -15.54 13.10 0.32
C SER A 142 -15.55 14.15 1.43
N GLU A 143 -16.51 15.07 1.42
CA GLU A 143 -16.68 16.08 2.47
C GLU A 143 -17.08 15.48 3.83
N THR A 144 -17.53 14.21 3.83
CA THR A 144 -17.96 13.49 5.03
C THR A 144 -17.17 12.19 5.20
N PRO A 145 -15.85 12.26 5.46
CA PRO A 145 -14.92 11.14 5.32
C PRO A 145 -15.18 9.94 6.25
N LEU A 146 -15.95 10.13 7.32
CA LEU A 146 -16.31 9.09 8.28
C LEU A 146 -17.64 8.39 7.95
N MET A 147 -18.38 8.87 6.95
CA MET A 147 -19.61 8.21 6.48
C MET A 147 -19.28 7.23 5.37
N ALA A 148 -19.63 5.95 5.57
CA ALA A 148 -19.32 4.92 4.59
C ALA A 148 -20.07 5.12 3.27
N GLY A 149 -19.35 5.01 2.14
CA GLY A 149 -19.92 5.16 0.80
C GLY A 149 -20.26 6.59 0.38
N SER A 150 -19.85 7.62 1.15
CA SER A 150 -20.16 9.00 0.82
C SER A 150 -19.47 9.48 -0.47
N LEU A 151 -20.16 10.41 -1.14
CA LEU A 151 -19.81 10.99 -2.43
C LEU A 151 -19.79 12.52 -2.31
N SER A 152 -18.78 13.15 -2.89
CA SER A 152 -18.72 14.61 -3.04
C SER A 152 -18.08 14.98 -4.39
N TRP A 153 -18.22 16.26 -4.76
CA TRP A 153 -17.58 16.86 -5.95
C TRP A 153 -17.89 16.12 -7.26
N ASP A 154 -19.12 15.60 -7.37
CA ASP A 154 -19.59 14.82 -8.52
C ASP A 154 -18.72 13.58 -8.82
N SER A 155 -18.14 12.98 -7.78
CA SER A 155 -17.45 11.70 -7.90
C SER A 155 -18.38 10.66 -8.51
N ALA A 156 -17.90 9.91 -9.50
CA ALA A 156 -18.71 8.90 -10.18
C ALA A 156 -19.01 7.70 -9.27
N ARG A 157 -18.11 7.41 -8.32
CA ARG A 157 -18.21 6.33 -7.34
C ARG A 157 -17.57 6.75 -6.02
N ALA A 158 -18.01 6.14 -4.93
CA ALA A 158 -17.41 6.39 -3.62
C ALA A 158 -15.95 5.93 -3.65
N ARG A 159 -15.03 6.83 -3.30
CA ARG A 159 -13.59 6.56 -3.26
C ARG A 159 -13.11 6.53 -1.82
N ASN A 160 -12.13 5.69 -1.51
CA ASN A 160 -11.52 5.64 -0.18
C ASN A 160 -10.00 5.62 -0.27
N ALA A 161 -9.37 6.05 0.83
CA ALA A 161 -7.96 5.79 1.09
C ALA A 161 -7.85 4.95 2.37
N ASN A 162 -6.96 3.96 2.36
CA ASN A 162 -6.59 3.20 3.54
C ASN A 162 -5.12 3.48 3.85
N TRP A 163 -4.76 3.46 5.13
CA TRP A 163 -3.40 3.65 5.55
C TRP A 163 -3.04 2.74 6.72
N VAL A 164 -1.76 2.40 6.79
CA VAL A 164 -1.16 1.63 7.89
C VAL A 164 0.13 2.32 8.33
N ARG A 165 0.41 2.28 9.64
CA ARG A 165 1.73 2.53 10.20
C ARG A 165 2.34 1.21 10.60
N LEU A 166 3.50 0.92 10.03
CA LEU A 166 4.19 -0.34 10.18
C LEU A 166 5.53 -0.09 10.85
N LYS A 167 5.87 -0.93 11.83
CA LYS A 167 7.23 -1.02 12.36
C LYS A 167 7.93 -2.21 11.72
N ASP A 168 9.05 -1.97 11.07
CA ASP A 168 9.89 -3.02 10.52
C ASP A 168 10.61 -3.75 11.66
N ARG A 169 10.35 -5.05 11.80
CA ARG A 169 10.94 -5.86 12.88
C ARG A 169 12.45 -6.02 12.71
N GLN A 170 12.98 -5.82 11.50
CA GLN A 170 14.41 -5.97 11.22
C GLN A 170 15.21 -4.72 11.62
N SER A 171 14.78 -3.53 11.17
CA SER A 171 15.48 -2.27 11.47
C SER A 171 14.99 -1.57 12.75
N GLY A 172 13.79 -1.90 13.21
CA GLY A 172 13.12 -1.22 14.33
C GLY A 172 12.50 0.14 13.98
N LYS A 173 12.69 0.63 12.75
CA LYS A 173 12.09 1.88 12.24
C LYS A 173 10.61 1.70 11.94
N ASP A 174 9.85 2.78 12.05
CA ASP A 174 8.47 2.82 11.61
C ASP A 174 8.27 3.77 10.42
N PHE A 175 7.21 3.52 9.65
CA PHE A 175 6.85 4.31 8.48
C PHE A 175 5.36 4.14 8.20
N ARG A 176 4.82 5.02 7.33
CA ARG A 176 3.42 4.98 6.92
C ARG A 176 3.29 4.59 5.45
N VAL A 177 2.27 3.79 5.15
CA VAL A 177 1.83 3.48 3.78
C VAL A 177 0.40 3.94 3.62
N VAL A 178 0.11 4.64 2.53
CA VAL A 178 -1.23 5.05 2.12
C VAL A 178 -1.53 4.43 0.75
N ASN A 179 -2.73 3.86 0.62
CA ASN A 179 -3.25 3.32 -0.63
C ASN A 179 -4.58 4.01 -0.99
N LEU A 180 -4.74 4.39 -2.25
CA LEU A 180 -5.93 5.08 -2.74
C LEU A 180 -6.32 4.67 -4.17
N HIS A 181 -7.53 5.07 -4.55
CA HIS A 181 -7.99 5.07 -5.93
C HIS A 181 -8.84 6.33 -6.15
N LEU A 182 -8.34 7.30 -6.92
CA LEU A 182 -9.03 8.59 -7.15
C LEU A 182 -10.16 8.46 -8.19
N ASP A 183 -11.04 9.44 -8.23
CA ASP A 183 -12.15 9.47 -9.19
C ASP A 183 -11.70 9.45 -10.66
N HIS A 184 -12.38 8.69 -11.51
CA HIS A 184 -12.01 8.53 -12.92
C HIS A 184 -12.76 9.48 -13.85
N LYS A 185 -13.81 10.19 -13.38
CA LYS A 185 -14.64 11.10 -14.19
C LYS A 185 -14.42 12.57 -13.84
N SER A 186 -14.58 12.93 -12.57
CA SER A 186 -14.55 14.31 -12.09
C SER A 186 -13.12 14.75 -11.77
N GLN A 187 -12.57 15.65 -12.58
CA GLN A 187 -11.29 16.30 -12.31
C GLN A 187 -11.32 17.10 -10.99
N PRO A 188 -12.35 17.92 -10.70
CA PRO A 188 -12.46 18.58 -9.40
C PRO A 188 -12.48 17.60 -8.23
N ALA A 189 -13.15 16.45 -8.37
CA ALA A 189 -13.11 15.41 -7.35
C ALA A 189 -11.67 14.92 -7.14
N ARG A 190 -10.94 14.54 -8.19
CA ARG A 190 -9.56 14.05 -8.02
C ARG A 190 -8.67 15.04 -7.26
N GLU A 191 -8.76 16.33 -7.58
CA GLU A 191 -8.00 17.38 -6.90
C GLU A 191 -8.37 17.46 -5.42
N LYS A 192 -9.68 17.53 -5.09
CA LYS A 192 -10.15 17.57 -3.70
C LYS A 192 -9.81 16.31 -2.90
N GLN A 193 -9.96 15.15 -3.51
CA GLN A 193 -9.60 13.87 -2.91
C GLN A 193 -8.09 13.81 -2.62
N MET A 194 -7.24 14.29 -3.53
CA MET A 194 -5.80 14.35 -3.33
C MET A 194 -5.41 15.39 -2.26
N GLU A 195 -6.03 16.58 -2.26
CA GLU A 195 -5.83 17.60 -1.23
C GLU A 195 -6.09 17.04 0.17
N MET A 196 -7.16 16.25 0.36
CA MET A 196 -7.45 15.58 1.63
C MET A 196 -6.32 14.64 2.07
N VAL A 197 -5.86 13.77 1.17
CA VAL A 197 -4.80 12.79 1.47
C VAL A 197 -3.48 13.51 1.79
N LEU A 198 -3.17 14.59 1.08
CA LEU A 198 -1.97 15.40 1.34
C LEU A 198 -2.06 16.14 2.69
N ALA A 199 -3.24 16.65 3.06
CA ALA A 199 -3.48 17.31 4.35
C ALA A 199 -3.35 16.33 5.53
N ASP A 200 -3.86 15.11 5.36
CA ASP A 200 -3.70 14.01 6.32
C ASP A 200 -2.22 13.56 6.44
N ALA A 201 -1.51 13.42 5.32
CA ALA A 201 -0.08 13.10 5.36
C ALA A 201 0.80 14.22 5.95
N ALA A 202 0.37 15.48 5.85
CA ALA A 202 1.08 16.63 6.41
C ALA A 202 1.00 16.72 7.95
N GLN A 203 0.17 15.89 8.61
CA GLN A 203 0.14 15.79 10.08
C GLN A 203 1.40 15.15 10.66
N TYR A 204 2.22 14.49 9.83
CA TYR A 204 3.47 13.87 10.24
C TYR A 204 4.66 14.84 10.09
N PRO A 205 5.73 14.67 10.88
CA PRO A 205 6.98 15.38 10.68
C PRO A 205 7.50 15.28 9.25
N ARG A 206 8.22 16.31 8.78
CA ARG A 206 8.66 16.40 7.37
C ARG A 206 9.60 15.27 6.94
N ASP A 207 10.38 14.77 7.88
CA ASP A 207 11.33 13.67 7.77
C ASP A 207 10.70 12.29 8.01
N TYR A 208 9.47 12.23 8.53
CA TYR A 208 8.80 10.96 8.78
C TYR A 208 8.64 10.14 7.48
N PRO A 209 9.10 8.88 7.44
CA PRO A 209 9.04 8.08 6.22
C PRO A 209 7.60 7.74 5.83
N GLN A 210 7.22 8.13 4.60
CA GLN A 210 5.88 7.87 4.07
C GLN A 210 5.94 7.35 2.64
N LEU A 211 5.09 6.38 2.34
CA LEU A 211 4.80 5.84 1.02
C LEU A 211 3.34 6.12 0.67
N LEU A 212 3.10 6.60 -0.54
CA LEU A 212 1.76 6.82 -1.09
C LEU A 212 1.68 6.08 -2.42
N ALA A 213 0.76 5.15 -2.52
CA ALA A 213 0.60 4.29 -3.67
C ALA A 213 -0.87 4.23 -4.11
N GLY A 214 -1.13 3.95 -5.38
CA GLY A 214 -2.49 3.85 -5.86
C GLY A 214 -2.66 4.05 -7.34
N ASP A 215 -3.93 3.97 -7.75
CA ASP A 215 -4.42 4.42 -9.05
C ASP A 215 -4.95 5.85 -8.90
N PHE A 216 -4.27 6.80 -9.53
CA PHE A 216 -4.59 8.22 -9.41
C PHE A 216 -5.58 8.69 -10.47
N ASN A 217 -5.90 7.86 -11.48
CA ASN A 217 -6.67 8.28 -12.66
C ASN A 217 -6.16 9.60 -13.28
N ALA A 218 -4.88 9.91 -13.11
CA ALA A 218 -4.27 11.19 -13.44
C ALA A 218 -2.80 10.95 -13.81
N SER A 219 -2.38 11.44 -14.98
CA SER A 219 -1.00 11.32 -15.46
C SER A 219 -0.05 12.33 -14.82
N ALA A 220 1.25 12.23 -15.11
CA ALA A 220 2.26 13.19 -14.65
C ALA A 220 1.97 14.65 -15.06
N GLU A 221 1.28 14.86 -16.18
CA GLU A 221 0.83 16.18 -16.65
C GLU A 221 -0.44 16.72 -15.97
N ASN A 222 -1.10 15.92 -15.13
CA ASN A 222 -2.35 16.32 -14.48
C ASN A 222 -2.07 17.16 -13.23
N LYS A 223 -3.00 18.08 -12.89
CA LYS A 223 -2.93 18.93 -11.69
C LYS A 223 -2.75 18.12 -10.40
N VAL A 224 -3.34 16.93 -10.31
CA VAL A 224 -3.18 16.01 -9.17
C VAL A 224 -1.71 15.65 -8.93
N TYR A 225 -0.97 15.34 -9.99
CA TYR A 225 0.46 15.03 -9.88
C TYR A 225 1.25 16.25 -9.41
N GLU A 226 0.95 17.44 -9.96
CA GLU A 226 1.55 18.69 -9.53
C GLU A 226 1.31 18.97 -8.03
N LEU A 227 0.10 18.71 -7.51
CA LEU A 227 -0.22 18.82 -6.08
C LEU A 227 0.68 17.92 -5.23
N VAL A 228 0.88 16.66 -5.64
CA VAL A 228 1.70 15.67 -4.94
C VAL A 228 3.17 16.12 -4.90
N ILE A 229 3.74 16.52 -6.05
CA ILE A 229 5.14 16.98 -6.13
C ILE A 229 5.33 18.31 -5.37
N SER A 230 4.36 19.23 -5.45
CA SER A 230 4.37 20.49 -4.70
C SER A 230 4.40 20.26 -3.19
N ALA A 231 3.70 19.21 -2.73
CA ALA A 231 3.72 18.74 -1.35
C ALA A 231 5.01 17.97 -0.95
N LYS A 232 6.05 18.02 -1.78
CA LYS A 232 7.39 17.46 -1.58
C LYS A 232 7.44 15.93 -1.54
N TRP A 233 6.48 15.27 -2.16
CA TRP A 233 6.59 13.86 -2.50
C TRP A 233 7.40 13.69 -3.77
N LYS A 234 8.03 12.51 -3.94
CA LYS A 234 8.82 12.15 -5.11
C LYS A 234 8.22 10.91 -5.76
N ASP A 235 7.98 10.92 -7.07
CA ASP A 235 7.65 9.69 -7.80
C ASP A 235 8.90 8.81 -7.83
N THR A 236 8.80 7.60 -7.27
CA THR A 236 9.90 6.62 -7.26
C THR A 236 10.37 6.28 -8.68
N TYR A 237 9.46 6.25 -9.65
CA TYR A 237 9.79 5.97 -11.05
C TYR A 237 10.55 7.12 -11.68
N THR A 238 9.97 8.33 -11.69
CA THR A 238 10.60 9.53 -12.28
C THR A 238 11.94 9.86 -11.64
N THR A 239 12.09 9.63 -10.33
CA THR A 239 13.36 9.84 -9.62
C THR A 239 14.50 9.00 -10.20
N LEU A 240 14.22 7.79 -10.69
CA LEU A 240 15.22 6.84 -11.17
C LEU A 240 15.38 6.85 -12.70
N HIS A 241 14.31 7.16 -13.44
CA HIS A 241 14.25 7.04 -14.90
C HIS A 241 14.11 8.38 -15.63
N GLY A 242 13.95 9.48 -14.90
CA GLY A 242 13.64 10.80 -15.47
C GLY A 242 12.16 10.96 -15.84
N GLU A 243 11.85 12.07 -16.53
CA GLU A 243 10.47 12.48 -16.86
C GLU A 243 9.88 11.76 -18.08
N ALA A 244 10.65 10.86 -18.73
CA ALA A 244 10.16 10.12 -19.87
C ALA A 244 9.02 9.19 -19.47
N GLU A 245 7.90 9.28 -20.20
CA GLU A 245 6.74 8.41 -19.97
C GLU A 245 7.11 6.94 -20.21
N PRO A 246 6.87 6.05 -19.23
CA PRO A 246 7.32 4.66 -19.29
C PRO A 246 6.46 3.74 -20.15
N GLY A 247 5.47 4.31 -20.84
CA GLY A 247 4.52 3.59 -21.70
C GLY A 247 3.16 3.37 -21.03
N TYR A 248 2.47 2.31 -21.44
CA TYR A 248 1.04 2.09 -21.18
C TYR A 248 0.82 1.13 -20.00
N PRO A 249 0.68 1.58 -18.75
CA PRO A 249 0.23 0.67 -17.70
C PRO A 249 -1.22 0.27 -17.92
N VAL A 250 -2.10 1.15 -18.42
CA VAL A 250 -3.48 0.75 -18.77
C VAL A 250 -3.52 0.23 -20.19
N HIS A 251 -3.93 -1.01 -20.36
CA HIS A 251 -3.87 -1.73 -21.63
C HIS A 251 -5.12 -2.54 -21.97
N GLN A 252 -6.21 -2.46 -21.18
CA GLN A 252 -7.50 -3.14 -21.46
C GLN A 252 -7.35 -4.62 -21.85
N PHE A 253 -6.50 -5.36 -21.12
CA PHE A 253 -6.16 -6.77 -21.40
C PHE A 253 -5.47 -7.05 -22.75
N GLN A 254 -5.11 -6.04 -23.54
CA GLN A 254 -4.45 -6.17 -24.84
C GLN A 254 -2.92 -6.06 -24.78
N GLY A 255 -2.37 -5.61 -23.65
CA GLY A 255 -0.94 -5.46 -23.45
C GLY A 255 -0.29 -4.50 -24.45
N GLU A 256 0.81 -4.93 -25.07
CA GLU A 256 1.52 -4.12 -26.07
C GLU A 256 0.72 -3.90 -27.36
N ASN A 257 -0.32 -4.69 -27.61
CA ASN A 257 -1.21 -4.52 -28.76
C ASN A 257 -2.30 -3.45 -28.53
N TYR A 258 -2.38 -2.85 -27.34
CA TYR A 258 -3.38 -1.84 -27.06
C TYR A 258 -3.16 -0.59 -27.93
N ALA A 259 -4.11 -0.31 -28.82
CA ALA A 259 -3.96 0.73 -29.84
C ALA A 259 -3.90 2.17 -29.26
N LYS A 260 -4.54 2.40 -28.11
CA LYS A 260 -4.52 3.71 -27.45
C LYS A 260 -3.29 3.82 -26.59
N LYS A 261 -2.41 4.73 -26.96
CA LYS A 261 -1.22 5.08 -26.18
C LYS A 261 -1.62 5.87 -24.92
N GLY A 262 -1.92 5.15 -23.83
CA GLY A 262 -2.23 5.72 -22.52
C GLY A 262 -0.99 6.28 -21.80
N LYS A 263 -1.22 6.99 -20.68
CA LYS A 263 -0.16 7.52 -19.80
C LYS A 263 -0.11 6.73 -18.50
N LYS A 264 0.99 6.85 -17.76
CA LYS A 264 1.08 6.28 -16.41
C LYS A 264 0.12 6.98 -15.46
N ILE A 265 -0.80 6.23 -14.86
CA ILE A 265 -1.76 6.72 -13.86
C ILE A 265 -1.63 6.03 -12.49
N ASP A 266 -0.89 4.92 -12.44
CA ASP A 266 -0.53 4.22 -11.21
C ASP A 266 0.83 4.69 -10.71
N PHE A 267 0.93 5.04 -9.43
CA PHE A 267 2.15 5.62 -8.86
C PHE A 267 2.52 5.00 -7.52
N ILE A 268 3.82 5.04 -7.25
CA ILE A 268 4.39 4.87 -5.91
C ILE A 268 5.22 6.11 -5.64
N PHE A 269 4.73 6.97 -4.76
CA PHE A 269 5.41 8.15 -4.27
C PHE A 269 6.06 7.89 -2.91
N CYS A 270 7.17 8.57 -2.64
CA CYS A 270 7.81 8.55 -1.33
C CYS A 270 8.07 9.98 -0.80
N LYS A 271 8.15 10.10 0.53
CA LYS A 271 8.43 11.34 1.24
C LYS A 271 9.14 11.05 2.58
N GLY A 272 9.86 12.04 3.11
CA GLY A 272 10.65 11.92 4.33
C GLY A 272 11.98 11.21 4.07
N GLU A 273 12.48 10.49 5.07
CA GLU A 273 13.69 9.67 4.98
C GLU A 273 13.46 8.37 4.17
N VAL A 274 13.07 8.53 2.91
CA VAL A 274 12.84 7.42 1.97
C VAL A 274 13.62 7.65 0.68
N THR A 275 14.42 6.67 0.27
CA THR A 275 15.17 6.73 -0.99
C THR A 275 14.79 5.58 -1.91
N ALA A 276 14.30 5.89 -3.12
CA ALA A 276 14.04 4.88 -4.14
C ALA A 276 15.35 4.23 -4.61
N GLN A 277 15.36 2.89 -4.69
CA GLN A 277 16.49 2.07 -5.13
C GLN A 277 16.23 1.45 -6.49
N SER A 278 15.00 1.02 -6.73
CA SER A 278 14.54 0.52 -8.02
C SER A 278 13.06 0.85 -8.18
N ALA A 279 12.62 1.03 -9.42
CA ALA A 279 11.22 1.21 -9.78
C ALA A 279 10.97 0.60 -11.16
N GLY A 280 9.82 -0.02 -11.38
CA GLY A 280 9.52 -0.69 -12.64
C GLY A 280 8.04 -0.95 -12.86
N ILE A 281 7.67 -1.10 -14.13
CA ILE A 281 6.34 -1.51 -14.59
C ILE A 281 6.40 -3.00 -14.94
N LEU A 282 5.56 -3.79 -14.29
CA LEU A 282 5.50 -5.24 -14.42
C LEU A 282 4.57 -5.60 -15.59
N LYS A 283 5.17 -5.95 -16.74
CA LYS A 283 4.46 -6.29 -17.98
C LYS A 283 4.19 -7.81 -18.11
N ASP A 284 4.47 -8.56 -17.07
CA ASP A 284 4.35 -10.01 -17.00
C ASP A 284 2.93 -10.49 -17.33
N ASN A 285 2.85 -11.63 -18.01
CA ASN A 285 1.61 -12.33 -18.31
C ASN A 285 1.85 -13.84 -18.29
N VAL A 286 0.79 -14.63 -18.15
CA VAL A 286 0.87 -16.09 -18.22
C VAL A 286 0.18 -16.55 -19.50
N LYS A 287 0.98 -17.05 -20.45
CA LYS A 287 0.49 -17.55 -21.75
C LYS A 287 -0.40 -16.52 -22.50
N GLY A 288 0.00 -15.24 -22.49
CA GLY A 288 -0.73 -14.16 -23.13
C GLY A 288 -1.90 -13.60 -22.31
N LYS A 289 -2.18 -14.14 -21.11
CA LYS A 289 -3.23 -13.64 -20.22
C LYS A 289 -2.65 -12.72 -19.14
N TYR A 290 -3.14 -11.49 -19.12
CA TYR A 290 -2.73 -10.47 -18.15
C TYR A 290 -3.49 -10.62 -16.81
N PRO A 291 -2.86 -10.25 -15.68
CA PRO A 291 -3.50 -10.32 -14.37
C PRO A 291 -4.62 -9.28 -14.19
N SER A 292 -4.58 -8.19 -14.94
CA SER A 292 -5.47 -7.03 -14.86
C SER A 292 -5.46 -6.29 -16.21
N ASP A 293 -6.30 -5.27 -16.37
CA ASP A 293 -6.20 -4.28 -17.45
C ASP A 293 -5.13 -3.22 -17.19
N HIS A 294 -4.53 -3.23 -16.00
CA HIS A 294 -3.35 -2.45 -15.62
C HIS A 294 -2.10 -3.35 -15.49
N TYR A 295 -0.95 -2.85 -15.94
CA TYR A 295 0.34 -3.30 -15.47
C TYR A 295 0.57 -2.83 -14.04
N PHE A 296 1.12 -3.71 -13.22
CA PHE A 296 1.46 -3.36 -11.85
C PHE A 296 2.73 -2.51 -11.80
N VAL A 297 2.82 -1.65 -10.80
CA VAL A 297 4.01 -0.84 -10.56
C VAL A 297 4.71 -1.35 -9.32
N SER A 298 6.04 -1.45 -9.38
CA SER A 298 6.87 -1.88 -8.27
C SER A 298 7.91 -0.84 -7.93
N ALA A 299 8.28 -0.76 -6.66
CA ALA A 299 9.44 -0.02 -6.20
C ALA A 299 10.15 -0.76 -5.07
N GLU A 300 11.46 -0.61 -5.00
CA GLU A 300 12.22 -0.88 -3.79
C GLU A 300 12.68 0.44 -3.20
N VAL A 301 12.47 0.63 -1.90
CA VAL A 301 12.86 1.84 -1.18
C VAL A 301 13.74 1.49 0.02
N MET A 302 14.63 2.40 0.39
CA MET A 302 15.35 2.37 1.66
C MET A 302 14.65 3.28 2.66
N ILE A 303 14.40 2.78 3.86
CA ILE A 303 13.83 3.49 5.02
C ILE A 303 14.76 3.37 6.23
#